data_AF-A0A7X9HRG3-F1
#
_entry.id   AF-A0A7X9HRG3-F1
#
_cell.length_a   1.000
_cell.length_b   1.000
_cell.length_c   1.000
_cell.angle_alpha   90.00
_cell.angle_beta   90.00
_cell.angle_gamma   90.00
#
_symmetry.space_group_name_H-M   'P 1'
#
loop_
_entity.id
_entity.type
_entity.pdbx_description
1 polymer ?
#
loop_
_entity_poly.entity_id
_entity_poly.type
_entity_poly.pdbx_seq_one_letter_code
_entity_poly.pdbx_strand_id
1 'polypeptide(L)'
;ECIILDQYLDEACDTETAEMVFGEMVENGNDPSGLGINLNQEQVNKAYEKARELFLTQTSIIRNDVEKNNDRFVESRLNSLKTSYTKNLNKQRDLLVRAQGEGRQDRYLRMLTGTIKRLERELSSKQSELELRRKVEVGWDEVAAGILEVV
;
A
#
# COMPACT_ATOMS: atom_id res chain seq x y z
N GLU A 1 4.10 -13.81 -6.72
CA GLU A 1 4.72 -14.40 -5.53
C GLU A 1 4.47 -15.90 -5.55
N CYS A 2 5.55 -16.66 -5.66
CA CYS A 2 5.58 -18.11 -5.63
C CYS A 2 6.34 -18.55 -4.36
N ILE A 3 5.90 -19.64 -3.74
CA ILE A 3 6.65 -20.33 -2.68
C ILE A 3 7.01 -21.72 -3.18
N ILE A 4 8.30 -22.04 -3.10
CA ILE A 4 8.84 -23.35 -3.45
C ILE A 4 9.33 -23.99 -2.16
N LEU A 5 8.79 -25.17 -1.87
CA LEU A 5 9.21 -25.97 -0.73
C LEU A 5 10.11 -27.12 -1.18
N ASP A 6 11.05 -27.50 -0.34
CA ASP A 6 11.84 -28.70 -0.52
C ASP A 6 11.11 -29.95 0.02
N GLN A 7 11.77 -31.10 -0.06
CA GLN A 7 11.24 -32.38 0.42
C GLN A 7 11.03 -32.45 1.93
N TYR A 8 11.60 -31.52 2.71
CA TYR A 8 11.44 -31.40 4.15
C TYR A 8 10.37 -30.37 4.54
N LEU A 9 9.71 -29.76 3.56
CA LEU A 9 8.71 -28.68 3.71
C LEU A 9 9.29 -27.35 4.19
N ASP A 10 10.59 -27.15 3.97
CA ASP A 10 11.28 -25.89 4.20
C ASP A 10 11.31 -25.05 2.91
N GLU A 11 11.42 -23.72 3.02
CA GLU A 11 11.57 -22.85 1.85
C GLU A 11 12.85 -23.22 1.09
N ALA A 12 12.72 -23.65 -0.16
CA ALA A 12 13.83 -24.14 -0.96
C ALA A 12 14.75 -23.01 -1.45
N CYS A 13 14.22 -21.78 -1.57
CA CYS A 13 14.94 -20.61 -2.07
C CYS A 13 14.27 -19.31 -1.62
N ASP A 14 14.96 -18.18 -1.83
CA ASP A 14 14.38 -16.85 -1.59
C ASP A 14 13.35 -16.45 -2.66
N THR A 15 12.61 -15.38 -2.42
CA THR A 15 11.52 -14.91 -3.30
C THR A 15 12.00 -14.57 -4.72
N GLU A 16 13.21 -14.01 -4.87
CA GLU A 16 13.74 -13.62 -6.18
C GLU A 16 14.10 -14.85 -7.01
N THR A 17 14.73 -15.84 -6.38
CA THR A 17 15.02 -17.14 -7.00
C THR A 17 13.74 -17.90 -7.30
N ALA A 18 12.75 -17.88 -6.40
CA ALA A 18 11.47 -18.55 -6.61
C ALA A 18 10.71 -17.97 -7.83
N GLU A 19 10.69 -16.66 -8.00
CA GLU A 19 10.10 -16.01 -9.18
C GLU A 19 10.87 -16.33 -10.46
N MET A 20 12.20 -16.38 -10.40
CA MET A 20 13.03 -16.77 -11.56
C MET A 20 12.74 -18.22 -11.98
N VAL A 21 12.71 -19.15 -11.01
CA VAL A 21 12.37 -20.56 -11.25
C VAL A 21 10.96 -20.68 -11.80
N PHE A 22 10.00 -19.94 -11.24
CA PHE A 22 8.62 -19.96 -11.73
C PHE A 22 8.52 -19.43 -13.17
N GLY A 23 9.26 -18.38 -13.52
CA GLY A 23 9.36 -17.88 -14.89
C GLY A 23 9.89 -18.94 -15.85
N GLU A 24 10.99 -19.60 -15.50
CA GLU A 24 11.55 -20.70 -16.28
C GLU A 24 10.59 -21.89 -16.41
N MET A 25 9.84 -22.22 -15.35
CA MET A 25 8.80 -23.26 -15.40
C MET A 25 7.68 -22.90 -16.38
N VAL A 26 7.25 -21.64 -16.42
CA VAL A 26 6.16 -21.19 -17.29
C VAL A 26 6.62 -21.12 -18.74
N GLU A 27 7.85 -20.67 -19.00
CA GLU A 27 8.38 -20.47 -20.36
C GLU A 27 8.94 -21.75 -20.98
N ASN A 28 9.70 -22.53 -20.20
CA ASN A 28 10.50 -23.65 -20.68
C ASN A 28 10.12 -24.99 -20.03
N GLY A 29 9.17 -24.99 -19.10
CA GLY A 29 8.67 -26.21 -18.45
C GLY A 29 7.99 -27.15 -19.44
N ASN A 30 8.11 -28.45 -19.16
CA ASN A 30 7.43 -29.48 -19.93
C ASN A 30 6.54 -30.29 -19.01
N ASP A 31 5.38 -30.69 -19.52
CA ASP A 31 4.55 -31.66 -18.83
C ASP A 31 5.32 -32.99 -18.66
N PRO A 32 5.20 -33.65 -17.50
CA PRO A 32 5.89 -34.91 -17.25
C PRO A 32 5.44 -35.98 -18.26
N SER A 33 6.40 -36.57 -18.97
CA SER A 33 6.16 -37.58 -20.02
C SER A 33 6.17 -39.03 -19.51
N GLY A 34 6.32 -39.24 -18.21
CA GLY A 34 6.44 -40.55 -17.54
C GLY A 34 5.17 -41.05 -16.82
N LEU A 35 5.28 -42.19 -16.12
CA LEU A 35 4.27 -42.64 -15.16
C LEU A 35 4.08 -41.54 -14.10
N GLY A 36 2.84 -41.14 -13.85
CA GLY A 36 2.53 -40.08 -12.89
C GLY A 36 3.24 -40.31 -11.56
N ILE A 37 3.79 -39.23 -11.00
CA ILE A 37 4.50 -39.28 -9.72
C ILE A 37 3.55 -39.90 -8.69
N ASN A 38 3.95 -41.01 -8.08
CA ASN A 38 3.10 -41.73 -7.13
C ASN A 38 3.19 -41.02 -5.77
N LEU A 39 2.39 -39.96 -5.64
CA LEU A 39 2.43 -39.05 -4.52
C LEU A 39 1.53 -39.55 -3.39
N ASN A 40 2.04 -39.52 -2.16
CA ASN A 40 1.20 -39.71 -1.00
C ASN A 40 0.33 -38.45 -0.79
N GLN A 41 -0.99 -38.59 -0.93
CA GLN A 41 -1.93 -37.48 -0.78
C GLN A 41 -1.78 -36.74 0.57
N GLU A 42 -1.43 -37.45 1.64
CA GLU A 42 -1.22 -36.84 2.95
C GLU A 42 -0.01 -35.89 2.94
N GLN A 43 1.07 -36.26 2.24
CA GLN A 43 2.26 -35.43 2.09
C GLN A 43 1.98 -34.21 1.21
N VAL A 44 1.24 -34.39 0.12
CA VAL A 44 0.82 -33.29 -0.77
C VAL A 44 -0.02 -32.27 -0.01
N ASN A 45 -1.01 -32.73 0.77
CA ASN A 45 -1.84 -31.83 1.56
C ASN A 45 -1.03 -31.07 2.62
N LYS A 46 -0.05 -31.74 3.27
CA LYS A 46 0.86 -31.07 4.22
C LYS A 46 1.72 -30.01 3.55
N ALA A 47 2.27 -30.31 2.36
CA ALA A 47 3.07 -29.36 1.60
C ALA A 47 2.24 -28.14 1.18
N TYR A 48 1.02 -28.38 0.69
CA TYR A 48 0.09 -27.32 0.32
C TYR A 48 -0.26 -26.40 1.51
N GLU A 49 -0.69 -26.97 2.63
CA GLU A 49 -1.02 -26.16 3.81
C GLU A 49 0.20 -25.40 4.34
N LYS A 50 1.40 -26.00 4.27
CA LYS A 50 2.63 -25.33 4.67
C LYS A 50 2.98 -24.16 3.76
N ALA A 51 2.90 -24.36 2.45
CA ALA A 51 3.15 -23.30 1.47
C ALA A 51 2.15 -22.15 1.65
N ARG A 52 0.87 -22.48 1.85
CA ARG A 52 -0.18 -21.51 2.11
C ARG A 52 0.05 -20.73 3.40
N GLU A 53 0.45 -21.38 4.49
CA GLU A 53 0.80 -20.72 5.75
C GLU A 53 1.95 -19.71 5.57
N LEU A 54 3.03 -20.14 4.92
CA LEU A 54 4.20 -19.28 4.65
C LEU A 54 3.82 -18.10 3.76
N PHE A 55 3.04 -18.33 2.71
CA PHE A 55 2.58 -17.30 1.80
C PHE A 55 1.72 -16.26 2.49
N LEU A 56 0.77 -16.70 3.31
CA LEU A 56 -0.06 -15.82 4.12
C LEU A 56 0.76 -14.98 5.10
N THR A 57 1.79 -15.59 5.69
CA THR A 57 2.70 -14.91 6.61
C THR A 57 3.48 -13.82 5.88
N GLN A 58 4.11 -14.15 4.75
CA GLN A 58 4.84 -13.17 3.93
C GLN A 58 3.92 -12.04 3.43
N THR A 59 2.74 -12.37 2.91
CA THR A 59 1.72 -11.40 2.48
C THR A 59 1.32 -10.46 3.63
N SER A 60 1.18 -10.98 4.85
CA SER A 60 0.82 -10.15 6.01
C SER A 60 1.92 -9.17 6.41
N ILE A 61 3.20 -9.55 6.26
CA ILE A 61 4.35 -8.68 6.48
C ILE A 61 4.33 -7.56 5.44
N ILE A 62 4.21 -7.91 4.16
CA ILE A 62 4.15 -6.95 3.05
C ILE A 62 3.00 -5.97 3.26
N ARG A 63 1.81 -6.49 3.60
CA ARG A 63 0.64 -5.66 3.90
C ARG A 63 0.91 -4.66 5.02
N ASN A 64 1.48 -5.11 6.14
CA ASN A 64 1.79 -4.24 7.27
C ASN A 64 2.81 -3.15 6.90
N ASP A 65 3.81 -3.49 6.09
CA ASP A 65 4.81 -2.53 5.64
C ASP A 65 4.22 -1.50 4.66
N VAL A 66 3.35 -1.94 3.73
CA VAL A 66 2.61 -1.05 2.83
C VAL A 66 1.69 -0.11 3.63
N GLU A 67 0.95 -0.64 4.61
CA GLU A 67 0.07 0.15 5.49
C GLU A 67 0.89 1.20 6.25
N LYS A 68 1.99 0.82 6.92
CA LYS A 68 2.87 1.75 7.63
C LYS A 68 3.49 2.82 6.73
N ASN A 69 3.94 2.43 5.54
CA ASN A 69 4.54 3.37 4.59
C ASN A 69 3.50 4.35 4.05
N ASN A 70 2.29 3.88 3.75
CA ASN A 70 1.20 4.75 3.34
C ASN A 70 0.80 5.72 4.46
N ASP A 71 0.71 5.26 5.70
CA ASP A 71 0.41 6.11 6.85
C ASP A 71 1.43 7.24 7.01
N ARG A 72 2.73 6.92 6.94
CA ARG A 72 3.82 7.92 6.99
C ARG A 72 3.74 8.90 5.83
N PHE A 73 3.42 8.42 4.62
CA PHE A 73 3.27 9.25 3.45
C PHE A 73 2.11 10.24 3.59
N VAL A 74 0.93 9.75 4.01
CA VAL A 74 -0.26 10.57 4.25
C VAL A 74 0.00 11.60 5.34
N GLU A 75 0.61 11.20 6.46
CA GLU A 75 0.94 12.10 7.57
C GLU A 75 1.89 13.22 7.14
N SER A 76 2.96 12.89 6.41
CA SER A 76 3.90 13.88 5.86
C SER A 76 3.19 14.88 4.94
N ARG A 77 2.25 14.41 4.11
CA ARG A 77 1.44 15.28 3.23
C ARG A 77 0.47 16.15 4.02
N LEU A 78 -0.19 15.62 5.04
CA LEU A 78 -1.06 16.40 5.92
C LEU A 78 -0.29 17.50 6.65
N ASN A 79 0.90 17.19 7.16
CA ASN A 79 1.77 18.17 7.84
C ASN A 79 2.24 19.28 6.90
N SER A 80 2.65 18.91 5.67
CA SER A 80 3.02 19.87 4.63
C SER A 80 1.85 20.78 4.25
N LEU A 81 0.67 20.18 4.05
CA LEU A 81 -0.56 20.90 3.69
C LEU A 81 -0.96 21.89 4.80
N LYS A 82 -1.00 21.42 6.06
CA LYS A 82 -1.32 22.22 7.23
C LYS A 82 -0.37 23.40 7.38
N THR A 83 0.94 23.16 7.22
CA THR A 83 1.96 24.22 7.34
C THR A 83 1.76 25.30 6.28
N SER A 84 1.57 24.91 5.01
CA SER A 84 1.36 25.84 3.90
C SER A 84 0.09 26.68 4.06
N TYR A 85 -1.04 26.05 4.37
CA TYR A 85 -2.31 26.75 4.54
C TYR A 85 -2.34 27.59 5.82
N THR A 86 -1.74 27.14 6.93
CA THR A 86 -1.68 27.91 8.18
C THR A 86 -0.94 29.22 7.97
N LYS A 87 0.20 29.20 7.26
CA LYS A 87 0.95 30.41 6.92
C LYS A 87 0.10 31.41 6.13
N ASN A 88 -0.62 30.92 5.12
CA ASN A 88 -1.49 31.76 4.30
C ASN A 88 -2.69 32.31 5.08
N LEU A 89 -3.33 31.48 5.91
CA LEU A 89 -4.46 31.88 6.74
C LEU A 89 -4.04 32.94 7.77
N ASN A 90 -2.91 32.75 8.45
CA ASN A 90 -2.40 33.73 9.40
C ASN A 90 -2.12 35.07 8.72
N LYS A 91 -1.48 35.05 7.53
CA LYS A 91 -1.28 36.27 6.74
C LYS A 91 -2.59 36.99 6.42
N GLN A 92 -3.63 36.27 5.99
CA GLN A 92 -4.92 36.88 5.68
C GLN A 92 -5.65 37.40 6.93
N ARG A 93 -5.54 36.69 8.06
CA ARG A 93 -6.10 37.11 9.35
C ARG A 93 -5.40 38.37 9.85
N ASP A 94 -4.08 38.44 9.79
CA ASP A 94 -3.32 39.64 10.17
C ASP A 94 -3.68 40.84 9.30
N LEU A 95 -3.84 40.64 8.00
CA LEU A 95 -4.30 41.68 7.08
C LEU A 95 -5.71 42.16 7.42
N LEU A 96 -6.61 41.25 7.79
CA LEU A 96 -7.97 41.60 8.21
C LEU A 96 -7.95 42.43 9.50
N VAL A 97 -7.19 42.01 10.50
CA VAL A 97 -7.04 42.74 11.78
C VAL A 97 -6.51 44.16 11.54
N ARG A 98 -5.46 44.31 10.72
CA ARG A 98 -4.93 45.63 10.36
C ARG A 98 -5.94 46.48 9.60
N ALA A 99 -6.62 45.90 8.62
CA ALA A 99 -7.63 46.60 7.83
C ALA A 99 -8.81 47.09 8.68
N GLN A 100 -9.20 46.33 9.70
CA GLN A 100 -10.21 46.73 10.68
C GLN A 100 -9.71 47.89 11.55
N GLY A 101 -8.47 47.82 12.05
CA GLY A 101 -7.86 48.89 12.85
C GLY A 101 -7.65 50.19 12.08
N GLU A 102 -7.36 50.11 10.78
CA GLU A 102 -7.21 51.26 9.88
C GLU A 102 -8.55 51.82 9.35
N GLY A 103 -9.69 51.21 9.71
CA GLY A 103 -11.02 51.64 9.23
C GLY A 103 -11.18 51.53 7.71
N ARG A 104 -10.58 50.49 7.10
CA ARG A 104 -10.70 50.26 5.65
C ARG A 104 -12.15 50.00 5.24
N GLN A 105 -12.44 50.25 3.96
CA GLN A 105 -13.77 50.08 3.39
C GLN A 105 -14.33 48.67 3.62
N ASP A 106 -15.63 48.61 3.90
CA ASP A 106 -16.35 47.38 4.23
C ASP A 106 -16.26 46.29 3.13
N ARG A 107 -16.21 46.72 1.86
CA ARG A 107 -15.97 45.82 0.71
C ARG A 107 -14.64 45.06 0.83
N TYR A 108 -13.59 45.74 1.28
CA TYR A 108 -12.25 45.14 1.45
C TYR A 108 -12.23 44.14 2.61
N LEU A 109 -12.89 44.48 3.73
CA LEU A 109 -13.04 43.57 4.85
C LEU A 109 -13.78 42.28 4.43
N ARG A 110 -14.90 42.42 3.72
CA ARG A 110 -15.66 41.27 3.19
C ARG A 110 -14.83 40.38 2.26
N MET A 111 -13.99 40.99 1.41
CA MET A 111 -13.09 40.24 0.52
C MET A 111 -12.07 39.40 1.30
N LEU A 112 -11.44 39.97 2.34
CA LEU A 112 -10.49 39.25 3.18
C LEU A 112 -11.18 38.11 3.93
N THR A 113 -12.36 38.35 4.53
CA THR A 113 -13.14 37.30 5.18
C THR A 113 -13.54 36.18 4.21
N GLY A 114 -13.96 36.52 3.00
CA GLY A 114 -14.28 35.54 1.95
C GLY A 114 -13.06 34.70 1.57
N THR A 115 -11.88 35.33 1.47
CA THR A 115 -10.62 34.64 1.18
C THR A 115 -10.24 33.66 2.29
N ILE A 116 -10.37 34.08 3.56
CA ILE A 116 -10.13 33.20 4.72
C ILE A 116 -11.05 31.98 4.68
N LYS A 117 -12.37 32.19 4.55
CA LYS A 117 -13.35 31.10 4.48
C LYS A 117 -13.08 30.13 3.33
N ARG A 118 -12.67 30.64 2.17
CA ARG A 118 -12.30 29.81 1.02
C ARG A 118 -11.09 28.93 1.34
N LEU A 119 -10.02 29.51 1.89
CA LEU A 119 -8.81 28.78 2.26
C LEU A 119 -9.08 27.70 3.33
N GLU A 120 -9.94 27.98 4.30
CA GLU A 120 -10.35 27.00 5.32
C GLU A 120 -11.10 25.82 4.71
N ARG A 121 -12.03 26.08 3.78
CA ARG A 121 -12.76 25.02 3.05
C ARG A 121 -11.82 24.18 2.18
N GLU A 122 -10.91 24.82 1.45
CA GLU A 122 -9.93 24.10 0.62
C GLU A 122 -9.02 23.21 1.47
N LEU A 123 -8.55 23.70 2.63
CA LEU A 123 -7.74 22.90 3.56
C LEU A 123 -8.52 21.67 4.03
N SER A 124 -9.76 21.86 4.52
CA SER A 124 -10.60 20.78 5.02
C SER A 124 -10.92 19.74 3.93
N SER A 125 -11.21 20.19 2.70
CA SER A 125 -11.46 19.32 1.56
C SER A 125 -10.23 18.47 1.23
N LYS A 126 -9.05 19.09 1.15
CA LYS A 126 -7.79 18.39 0.82
C LYS A 126 -7.36 17.42 1.93
N GLN A 127 -7.59 17.78 3.20
CA GLN A 127 -7.34 16.85 4.32
C GLN A 127 -8.23 15.62 4.22
N SER A 128 -9.52 15.81 3.94
CA SER A 128 -10.47 14.69 3.79
C SER A 128 -10.10 13.79 2.62
N GLU A 129 -9.65 14.36 1.50
CA GLU A 129 -9.17 13.60 0.34
C GLU A 129 -7.93 12.75 0.67
N LEU A 130 -6.99 13.31 1.44
CA LEU A 130 -5.79 12.56 1.88
C LEU A 130 -6.14 11.45 2.86
N GLU A 131 -7.05 11.69 3.79
CA GLU A 131 -7.51 10.67 4.76
C GLU A 131 -8.26 9.52 4.07
N LEU A 132 -9.04 9.80 3.02
CA LEU A 132 -9.67 8.75 2.21
C LEU A 132 -8.65 7.81 1.55
N ARG A 133 -7.45 8.30 1.23
CA ARG A 133 -6.36 7.51 0.64
C ARG A 133 -5.50 6.78 1.69
N ARG A 134 -5.81 6.94 2.99
CA ARG A 134 -5.06 6.28 4.07
C ARG A 134 -5.26 4.75 4.06
N LYS A 135 -6.43 4.28 3.64
CA LYS A 135 -6.72 2.85 3.55
C LYS A 135 -6.10 2.26 2.29
N VAL A 136 -5.23 1.27 2.47
CA VAL A 136 -4.71 0.43 1.39
C VAL A 136 -5.20 -0.98 1.63
N GLU A 137 -5.72 -1.64 0.60
CA GLU A 137 -6.08 -3.04 0.65
C GLU A 137 -5.04 -3.84 -0.13
N VAL A 138 -4.42 -4.81 0.55
CA VAL A 138 -3.58 -5.83 -0.08
C VAL A 138 -4.32 -7.15 0.08
N GLY A 139 -4.63 -7.77 -1.06
CA GLY A 139 -5.29 -9.07 -1.15
C GLY A 139 -4.44 -10.06 -1.94
N TRP A 140 -4.79 -11.33 -1.84
CA TRP A 140 -4.18 -12.41 -2.59
C TRP A 140 -5.26 -13.33 -3.14
N ASP A 141 -4.93 -14.06 -4.20
CA ASP A 141 -5.76 -15.11 -4.77
C ASP A 141 -4.85 -16.27 -5.18
N GLU A 142 -5.32 -17.51 -4.97
CA GLU A 142 -4.56 -18.69 -5.33
C GLU A 142 -4.78 -19.01 -6.80
N VAL A 143 -3.72 -18.94 -7.59
CA VAL A 143 -3.80 -19.20 -9.04
C VAL A 143 -3.54 -20.68 -9.35
N ALA A 144 -2.52 -21.28 -8.73
CA ALA A 144 -2.14 -22.67 -8.94
C ALA A 144 -1.25 -23.19 -7.80
N ALA A 145 -1.29 -24.50 -7.58
CA ALA A 145 -0.36 -25.25 -6.74
C ALA A 145 0.04 -26.55 -7.45
N GLY A 146 1.29 -26.99 -7.30
CA GLY A 146 1.80 -28.15 -8.01
C GLY A 146 3.14 -28.65 -7.49
N ILE A 147 3.69 -29.65 -8.16
CA ILE A 147 5.00 -30.23 -7.84
C ILE A 147 5.92 -30.03 -9.04
N LEU A 148 7.12 -29.56 -8.76
CA LEU A 148 8.20 -29.42 -9.72
C LEU A 148 9.22 -30.54 -9.49
N GLU A 149 9.65 -31.18 -10.57
CA GLU A 149 10.83 -32.03 -10.58
C GLU A 149 11.93 -31.32 -11.39
N VAL A 150 13.13 -31.22 -10.82
CA VAL A 150 14.31 -30.68 -11.51
C VAL A 150 15.19 -31.86 -11.89
N VAL A 151 15.40 -32.04 -13.20
CA VAL A 151 16.17 -33.15 -13.81
C VAL A 151 17.54 -32.67 -14.27
#